data_AF-A0A1Y4TP59-F1
#
_entry.id   AF-A0A1Y4TP59-F1
#
_cell.length_a   1.000
_cell.length_b   1.000
_cell.length_c   1.000
_cell.angle_alpha   90.00
_cell.angle_beta   90.00
_cell.angle_gamma   90.00
#
_symmetry.space_group_name_H-M   'P 1'
#
loop_
_entity.id
_entity.type
_entity.pdbx_description
1 polymer ?
#
loop_
_entity_poly.entity_id
_entity_poly.type
_entity_poly.pdbx_seq_one_letter_code
_entity_poly.pdbx_strand_id
1 'polypeptide(L)'
;MSEYYKSVKKQILDNFSYFGVAEKIERYACVFMFVLSVMSLKDILDATHSRRGEGNGIWILLLLILVSIIRAKFICAGRRYTDQRAQTVDYLISKTGITISLADCLIDEIKDYIRQIRTFAAWFVGIAGTFIVLLITIGFNWFVKNIDILMSISEANEIKEIVERTVLFEEFGLTFIIDLATVLLPLICVFILLLYSLFSLCTFAKKQVLFILYDVKYQLMIAEQKRDESAEEAV
;
A
#
# COMPACT_ATOMS: atom_id res chain seq x y z
N MET A 1 14.49 17.92 9.86
CA MET A 1 15.11 16.62 10.20
C MET A 1 16.58 16.88 10.51
N SER A 2 17.11 16.36 11.61
CA SER A 2 18.46 16.68 12.10
C SER A 2 19.58 16.24 11.13
N GLU A 3 20.69 16.98 11.09
CA GLU A 3 21.89 16.59 10.31
C GLU A 3 22.50 15.29 10.83
N TYR A 4 22.42 15.08 12.15
CA TYR A 4 22.85 13.84 12.78
C TYR A 4 22.06 12.62 12.28
N TYR A 5 20.73 12.74 12.17
CA TYR A 5 19.90 11.70 11.55
C TYR A 5 20.34 11.36 10.13
N LYS A 6 20.71 12.35 9.30
CA LYS A 6 21.15 12.10 7.92
C LYS A 6 22.44 11.28 7.89
N SER A 7 23.38 11.56 8.78
CA SER A 7 24.63 10.80 8.92
C SER A 7 24.37 9.36 9.34
N VAL A 8 23.58 9.17 10.42
CA VAL A 8 23.21 7.84 10.94
C VAL A 8 22.45 7.03 9.90
N LYS A 9 21.47 7.65 9.21
CA LYS A 9 20.73 7.04 8.11
C LYS A 9 21.65 6.57 6.99
N LYS A 10 22.63 7.38 6.59
CA LYS A 10 23.56 7.02 5.51
C LYS A 10 24.37 5.80 5.88
N GLN A 11 24.96 5.79 7.07
CA GLN A 11 25.76 4.65 7.56
C GLN A 11 24.93 3.37 7.68
N ILE A 12 23.69 3.49 8.15
CA ILE A 12 22.74 2.38 8.19
C ILE A 12 22.42 1.89 6.77
N LEU A 13 22.08 2.77 5.83
CA LEU A 13 21.66 2.32 4.50
C LEU A 13 22.81 1.76 3.67
N ASP A 14 24.04 2.26 3.86
CA ASP A 14 25.23 1.78 3.14
C ASP A 14 25.63 0.37 3.62
N ASN A 15 25.50 0.07 4.91
CA ASN A 15 25.83 -1.25 5.47
C ASN A 15 24.65 -2.24 5.49
N PHE A 16 23.40 -1.72 5.42
CA PHE A 16 22.16 -2.47 5.68
C PHE A 16 21.15 -2.44 4.53
N SER A 17 21.62 -2.32 3.29
CA SER A 17 20.77 -2.17 2.09
C SER A 17 19.72 -3.28 1.89
N TYR A 18 19.87 -4.44 2.56
CA TYR A 18 19.02 -5.62 2.42
C TYR A 18 17.92 -5.78 3.49
N PHE A 19 17.88 -4.95 4.53
CA PHE A 19 16.80 -5.05 5.52
C PHE A 19 15.45 -4.72 4.88
N GLY A 20 14.38 -5.44 5.20
CA GLY A 20 13.06 -5.14 4.63
C GLY A 20 12.92 -5.33 3.11
N VAL A 21 13.81 -6.06 2.43
CA VAL A 21 13.62 -6.48 1.03
C VAL A 21 12.27 -7.19 0.87
N ALA A 22 11.83 -7.97 1.87
CA ALA A 22 10.49 -8.56 1.86
C ALA A 22 9.36 -7.52 1.89
N GLU A 23 9.44 -6.51 2.75
CA GLU A 23 8.47 -5.40 2.75
C GLU A 23 8.50 -4.62 1.43
N LYS A 24 9.67 -4.47 0.82
CA LYS A 24 9.82 -3.80 -0.48
C LYS A 24 9.20 -4.63 -1.60
N ILE A 25 9.44 -5.94 -1.63
CA ILE A 25 8.83 -6.90 -2.57
C ILE A 25 7.32 -6.93 -2.39
N GLU A 26 6.83 -7.00 -1.16
CA GLU A 26 5.39 -6.98 -0.84
C GLU A 26 4.72 -5.71 -1.39
N ARG A 27 5.36 -4.55 -1.24
CA ARG A 27 4.81 -3.28 -1.75
C ARG A 27 4.93 -3.14 -3.26
N TYR A 28 6.00 -3.64 -3.89
CA TYR A 28 6.08 -3.73 -5.34
C TYR A 28 5.01 -4.69 -5.89
N ALA A 29 4.72 -5.78 -5.19
CA ALA A 29 3.62 -6.67 -5.54
C ALA A 29 2.25 -5.96 -5.46
N CYS A 30 2.02 -5.09 -4.47
CA CYS A 30 0.80 -4.26 -4.43
C CYS A 30 0.70 -3.30 -5.63
N VAL A 31 1.80 -2.66 -6.05
CA VAL A 31 1.80 -1.79 -7.25
C VAL A 31 1.56 -2.62 -8.52
N PHE A 32 2.16 -3.80 -8.61
CA PHE A 32 1.95 -4.72 -9.72
C PHE A 32 0.49 -5.22 -9.78
N MET A 33 -0.13 -5.51 -8.63
CA MET A 33 -1.57 -5.85 -8.53
C MET A 33 -2.45 -4.73 -9.05
N PHE A 34 -2.11 -3.47 -8.79
CA PHE A 34 -2.85 -2.34 -9.35
C PHE A 34 -2.76 -2.31 -10.88
N VAL A 35 -1.56 -2.44 -11.46
CA VAL A 35 -1.38 -2.47 -12.92
C VAL A 35 -2.20 -3.60 -13.55
N LEU A 36 -2.16 -4.79 -12.94
CA LEU A 36 -2.96 -5.93 -13.40
C LEU A 36 -4.47 -5.69 -13.26
N SER A 37 -4.92 -5.06 -12.18
CA SER A 37 -6.35 -4.73 -12.01
C SER A 37 -6.84 -3.75 -13.07
N VAL A 38 -6.00 -2.77 -13.46
CA VAL A 38 -6.30 -1.82 -14.53
C VAL A 38 -6.30 -2.52 -15.89
N MET A 39 -5.36 -3.44 -16.13
CA MET A 39 -5.33 -4.25 -17.36
C MET A 39 -6.56 -5.16 -17.46
N SER A 40 -6.96 -5.82 -16.36
CA SER A 40 -8.17 -6.63 -16.32
C SER A 40 -9.45 -5.81 -16.52
N LEU A 41 -9.41 -4.50 -16.25
CA LEU A 41 -10.55 -3.63 -16.51
C LEU A 41 -10.83 -3.48 -18.00
N LYS A 42 -9.77 -3.50 -18.82
CA LYS A 42 -9.88 -3.55 -20.28
C LYS A 42 -10.47 -4.88 -20.73
N ASP A 43 -9.98 -5.99 -20.18
CA ASP A 43 -10.50 -7.32 -20.52
C ASP A 43 -11.96 -7.50 -20.10
N ILE A 44 -12.39 -6.89 -18.99
CA ILE A 44 -13.79 -6.90 -18.55
C ILE A 44 -14.67 -6.00 -19.43
N LEU A 45 -14.18 -4.82 -19.85
CA LEU A 45 -14.87 -3.96 -20.83
C LEU A 45 -15.06 -4.69 -22.18
N ASP A 46 -14.03 -5.42 -22.62
CA ASP A 46 -14.07 -6.20 -23.85
C ASP A 46 -14.95 -7.47 -23.70
N ALA A 47 -14.96 -8.10 -22.52
CA ALA A 47 -15.81 -9.26 -22.22
C ALA A 47 -17.29 -8.90 -22.02
N THR A 48 -17.62 -7.69 -21.58
CA THR A 48 -19.02 -7.19 -21.61
C THR A 48 -19.53 -7.09 -23.04
N HIS A 49 -18.64 -6.90 -24.01
CA HIS A 49 -18.96 -6.90 -25.44
C HIS A 49 -18.97 -8.32 -26.07
N SER A 50 -18.33 -9.30 -25.45
CA SER A 50 -18.22 -10.68 -25.96
C SER A 50 -18.41 -11.68 -24.83
N ARG A 51 -19.60 -12.32 -24.76
CA ARG A 51 -19.94 -13.44 -23.85
C ARG A 51 -18.94 -14.61 -23.95
N ARG A 52 -17.76 -14.46 -23.36
CA ARG A 52 -16.78 -15.54 -23.20
C ARG A 52 -16.06 -15.36 -21.88
N GLY A 53 -16.53 -16.11 -20.89
CA GLY A 53 -15.91 -16.16 -19.58
C GLY A 53 -14.57 -16.88 -19.66
N GLU A 54 -13.51 -16.18 -19.26
CA GLU A 54 -12.25 -16.79 -18.87
C GLU A 54 -11.75 -16.16 -17.56
N GLY A 55 -12.44 -16.47 -16.47
CA GLY A 55 -12.12 -16.02 -15.11
C GLY A 55 -10.87 -16.67 -14.47
N ASN A 56 -9.97 -17.27 -15.26
CA ASN A 56 -8.87 -18.10 -14.75
C ASN A 56 -7.54 -17.34 -14.58
N GLY A 57 -7.33 -16.21 -15.28
CA GLY A 57 -6.07 -15.45 -15.20
C GLY A 57 -5.79 -14.84 -13.82
N ILE A 58 -6.84 -14.37 -13.14
CA ILE A 58 -6.75 -13.69 -11.84
C ILE A 58 -6.27 -14.66 -10.74
N TRP A 59 -6.71 -15.92 -10.76
CA TRP A 59 -6.33 -16.91 -9.76
C TRP A 59 -4.88 -17.38 -9.88
N ILE A 60 -4.37 -17.53 -11.10
CA ILE A 60 -2.97 -17.90 -11.35
C ILE A 60 -2.02 -16.78 -10.91
N LEU A 61 -2.43 -15.51 -11.09
CA LEU A 61 -1.69 -14.34 -10.65
C LEU A 61 -1.64 -14.22 -9.13
N LEU A 62 -2.77 -14.43 -8.44
CA LEU A 62 -2.81 -14.47 -6.96
C LEU A 62 -1.87 -15.53 -6.39
N LEU A 63 -1.76 -16.69 -7.05
CA LEU A 63 -0.91 -17.80 -6.62
C LEU A 63 0.59 -17.49 -6.81
N LEU A 64 0.97 -16.88 -7.94
CA LEU A 64 2.36 -16.41 -8.17
C LEU A 64 2.80 -15.35 -7.14
N ILE A 65 1.88 -14.49 -6.72
CA ILE A 65 2.13 -13.46 -5.71
C ILE A 65 2.29 -14.09 -4.33
N LEU A 66 1.43 -15.04 -3.95
CA LEU A 66 1.56 -15.77 -2.70
C LEU A 66 2.94 -16.45 -2.58
N VAL A 67 3.40 -17.08 -3.68
CA VAL A 67 4.73 -17.72 -3.75
C VAL A 67 5.86 -16.70 -3.60
N SER A 68 5.73 -15.51 -4.20
CA SER A 68 6.73 -14.44 -4.07
C SER A 68 6.84 -13.89 -2.64
N ILE A 69 5.71 -13.73 -1.94
CA ILE A 69 5.65 -13.29 -0.54
C ILE A 69 6.28 -14.35 0.37
N ILE A 70 5.96 -15.63 0.15
CA ILE A 70 6.54 -16.75 0.91
C ILE A 70 8.05 -16.82 0.72
N ARG A 71 8.56 -16.71 -0.51
CA ARG A 71 10.00 -16.65 -0.79
C ARG A 71 10.67 -15.47 -0.11
N ALA A 72 10.05 -14.29 -0.15
CA ALA A 72 10.59 -13.09 0.47
C ALA A 72 10.70 -13.25 2.00
N LYS A 73 9.67 -13.80 2.65
CA LYS A 73 9.70 -14.10 4.09
C LYS A 73 10.75 -15.14 4.45
N PHE A 74 10.92 -16.18 3.62
CA PHE A 74 11.94 -17.21 3.83
C PHE A 74 13.37 -16.65 3.75
N ILE A 75 13.64 -15.76 2.78
CA ILE A 75 14.96 -15.10 2.65
C ILE A 75 15.26 -14.21 3.85
N CYS A 76 14.27 -13.48 4.37
CA CYS A 76 14.43 -12.65 5.57
C CYS A 76 14.63 -13.46 6.87
N ALA A 77 14.25 -14.73 6.90
CA ALA A 77 14.46 -15.62 8.05
C ALA A 77 15.86 -16.27 8.07
N GLY A 78 16.69 -16.07 7.05
CA GLY A 78 18.00 -16.70 6.95
C GLY A 78 19.02 -16.12 7.94
N ARG A 79 19.91 -16.97 8.47
CA ARG A 79 21.02 -16.58 9.38
C ARG A 79 21.86 -15.39 8.89
N ARG A 80 22.09 -15.30 7.58
CA ARG A 80 22.85 -14.19 6.98
C ARG A 80 22.23 -12.82 7.26
N TYR A 81 20.91 -12.75 7.39
CA TYR A 81 20.16 -11.53 7.70
C TYR A 81 20.36 -11.10 9.16
N THR A 82 20.29 -12.05 10.09
CA THR A 82 20.52 -11.80 11.52
C THR A 82 21.97 -11.39 11.80
N ASP A 83 22.93 -12.03 11.14
CA ASP A 83 24.37 -11.77 11.37
C ASP A 83 24.77 -10.38 10.89
N GLN A 84 24.29 -9.98 9.71
CA GLN A 84 24.48 -8.61 9.21
C GLN A 84 23.89 -7.59 10.20
N ARG A 85 22.72 -7.88 10.80
CA ARG A 85 21.99 -6.94 11.67
C ARG A 85 22.77 -6.67 12.93
N ALA A 86 23.29 -7.73 13.55
CA ALA A 86 24.18 -7.62 14.69
C ALA A 86 25.42 -6.77 14.36
N GLN A 87 26.09 -7.05 13.25
CA GLN A 87 27.29 -6.29 12.83
C GLN A 87 27.03 -4.79 12.68
N THR A 88 25.85 -4.41 12.18
CA THR A 88 25.51 -3.00 11.95
C THR A 88 25.14 -2.28 13.24
N VAL A 89 24.46 -2.96 14.16
CA VAL A 89 24.20 -2.45 15.51
C VAL A 89 25.52 -2.24 16.25
N ASP A 90 26.43 -3.22 16.23
CA ASP A 90 27.74 -3.12 16.87
C ASP A 90 28.60 -2.00 16.25
N TYR A 91 28.56 -1.85 14.92
CA TYR A 91 29.22 -0.75 14.22
C TYR A 91 28.68 0.60 14.69
N LEU A 92 27.37 0.78 14.77
CA LEU A 92 26.78 2.05 15.22
C LEU A 92 27.18 2.38 16.66
N ILE A 93 27.08 1.42 17.57
CA ILE A 93 27.46 1.63 18.98
C ILE A 93 28.94 2.04 19.08
N SER A 94 29.83 1.35 18.37
CA SER A 94 31.28 1.58 18.46
C SER A 94 31.78 2.82 17.71
N LYS A 95 31.23 3.12 16.52
CA LYS A 95 31.74 4.19 15.64
C LYS A 95 30.98 5.51 15.75
N THR A 96 29.70 5.49 16.09
CA THR A 96 28.88 6.72 16.18
C THR A 96 28.73 7.27 17.58
N GLY A 97 29.14 6.53 18.62
CA GLY A 97 29.04 7.01 20.01
C GLY A 97 27.61 7.35 20.41
N ILE A 98 26.63 6.63 19.86
CA ILE A 98 25.22 6.86 20.16
C ILE A 98 24.97 6.54 21.64
N THR A 99 24.44 7.52 22.36
CA THR A 99 23.91 7.35 23.73
C THR A 99 22.43 6.98 23.69
N ILE A 100 21.90 6.45 24.80
CA ILE A 100 20.46 6.15 24.91
C ILE A 100 19.61 7.40 24.69
N SER A 101 19.99 8.54 25.28
CA SER A 101 19.28 9.81 25.12
C SER A 101 19.22 10.28 23.67
N LEU A 102 20.31 10.10 22.92
CA LEU A 102 20.38 10.47 21.52
C LEU A 102 19.59 9.50 20.63
N ALA A 103 19.63 8.21 20.95
CA ALA A 103 18.80 7.20 20.30
C ALA A 103 17.30 7.50 20.49
N ASP A 104 16.89 7.91 21.69
CA ASP A 104 15.51 8.30 21.98
C ASP A 104 15.06 9.52 21.19
N CYS A 105 15.89 10.57 21.16
CA CYS A 105 15.61 11.76 20.35
C CYS A 105 15.41 11.41 18.87
N LEU A 106 16.28 10.56 18.30
CA LEU A 106 16.16 10.11 16.91
C LEU A 106 14.93 9.22 16.68
N ILE A 107 14.62 8.33 17.61
CA ILE A 107 13.44 7.46 17.53
C ILE A 107 12.16 8.30 17.50
N ASP A 108 12.05 9.29 18.39
CA ASP A 108 10.88 10.16 18.46
C ASP A 108 10.76 11.06 17.21
N GLU A 109 11.87 11.63 16.74
CA GLU A 109 11.90 12.41 15.49
C GLU A 109 11.41 11.57 14.29
N ILE A 110 11.83 10.31 14.19
CA ILE A 110 11.42 9.43 13.10
C ILE A 110 9.96 8.98 13.25
N LYS A 111 9.52 8.67 14.47
CA LYS A 111 8.12 8.30 14.75
C LYS A 111 7.17 9.42 14.37
N ASP A 112 7.46 10.63 14.79
CA ASP A 112 6.62 11.80 14.50
C ASP A 112 6.54 12.04 12.99
N TYR A 113 7.66 11.92 12.29
CA TYR A 113 7.65 11.99 10.83
C TYR A 113 6.76 10.89 10.20
N ILE A 114 6.92 9.63 10.61
CA ILE A 114 6.13 8.51 10.07
C ILE A 114 4.64 8.73 10.38
N ARG A 115 4.32 9.23 11.58
CA ARG A 115 2.95 9.54 11.99
C ARG A 115 2.35 10.66 11.13
N GLN A 116 3.10 11.74 10.91
CA GLN A 116 2.67 12.83 10.04
C GLN A 116 2.40 12.36 8.61
N ILE A 117 3.28 11.54 8.02
CA ILE A 117 3.05 10.96 6.69
C ILE A 117 1.82 10.05 6.67
N ARG A 118 1.61 9.23 7.71
CA ARG A 118 0.42 8.36 7.79
C ARG A 118 -0.86 9.18 7.86
N THR A 119 -0.87 10.24 8.66
CA THR A 119 -2.02 11.16 8.75
C THR A 119 -2.24 11.83 7.40
N PHE A 120 -1.20 12.37 6.78
CA PHE A 120 -1.30 12.97 5.45
C PHE A 120 -1.81 11.98 4.39
N ALA A 121 -1.33 10.74 4.41
CA ALA A 121 -1.79 9.69 3.51
C ALA A 121 -3.28 9.40 3.69
N ALA A 122 -3.77 9.31 4.93
CA ALA A 122 -5.18 9.09 5.20
C ALA A 122 -6.05 10.24 4.67
N TRP A 123 -5.63 11.49 4.88
CA TRP A 123 -6.29 12.68 4.32
C TRP A 123 -6.29 12.66 2.79
N PHE A 124 -5.14 12.42 2.17
CA PHE A 124 -4.99 12.38 0.72
C PHE A 124 -5.85 11.29 0.08
N VAL A 125 -5.84 10.08 0.65
CA VAL A 125 -6.69 8.97 0.20
C VAL A 125 -8.17 9.32 0.33
N GLY A 126 -8.56 9.96 1.44
CA GLY A 126 -9.94 10.42 1.63
C GLY A 126 -10.37 11.41 0.54
N ILE A 127 -9.54 12.42 0.26
CA ILE A 127 -9.79 13.42 -0.80
C ILE A 127 -9.83 12.74 -2.17
N ALA A 128 -8.87 11.87 -2.49
CA ALA A 128 -8.84 11.19 -3.78
C ALA A 128 -10.07 10.28 -3.98
N GLY A 129 -10.50 9.58 -2.91
CA GLY A 129 -11.71 8.76 -2.93
C GLY A 129 -12.98 9.58 -3.18
N THR A 130 -13.13 10.74 -2.54
CA THR A 130 -14.31 11.61 -2.78
C THR A 130 -14.34 12.15 -4.20
N PHE A 131 -13.19 12.54 -4.77
CA PHE A 131 -13.12 12.95 -6.18
C PHE A 131 -13.56 11.84 -7.13
N ILE A 132 -13.14 10.59 -6.89
CA ILE A 132 -13.55 9.45 -7.73
C ILE A 132 -15.06 9.25 -7.67
N VAL A 133 -15.64 9.24 -6.46
CA VAL A 133 -17.09 9.10 -6.30
C VAL A 133 -17.83 10.24 -7.00
N LEU A 134 -17.37 11.48 -6.84
CA LEU A 134 -17.95 12.64 -7.53
C LEU A 134 -17.89 12.52 -9.05
N LEU A 135 -16.77 12.06 -9.62
CA LEU A 135 -16.65 11.83 -11.06
C LEU A 135 -17.64 10.79 -11.57
N ILE A 136 -17.81 9.69 -10.82
CA ILE A 136 -18.81 8.65 -11.13
C ILE A 136 -20.22 9.25 -11.09
N THR A 137 -20.55 10.03 -10.05
CA THR A 137 -21.86 10.67 -9.92
C THR A 137 -22.13 11.67 -11.04
N ILE A 138 -21.15 12.50 -11.42
CA ILE A 138 -21.28 13.46 -12.52
C ILE A 138 -21.50 12.71 -13.84
N GLY A 139 -20.72 11.66 -14.10
CA GLY A 139 -20.86 10.83 -15.30
C GLY A 139 -22.23 10.16 -15.38
N PHE A 140 -22.72 9.62 -14.26
CA PHE A 140 -24.04 9.01 -14.18
C PHE A 140 -25.17 10.02 -14.40
N ASN A 141 -25.11 11.19 -13.75
CA ASN A 141 -26.10 12.25 -13.94
C ASN A 141 -26.12 12.75 -15.40
N TRP A 142 -24.95 12.88 -16.01
CA TRP A 142 -24.84 13.21 -17.43
C TRP A 142 -25.50 12.13 -18.30
N PHE A 143 -25.25 10.85 -18.04
CA PHE A 143 -25.88 9.74 -18.75
C PHE A 143 -27.42 9.75 -18.65
N VAL A 144 -27.96 9.83 -17.43
CA VAL A 144 -29.42 9.86 -17.19
C VAL A 144 -30.09 11.03 -17.91
N LYS A 145 -29.45 12.20 -17.91
CA LYS A 145 -29.99 13.38 -18.60
C LYS A 145 -30.02 13.21 -20.13
N ASN A 146 -29.03 12.54 -20.72
CA ASN A 146 -29.06 12.23 -22.15
C ASN A 146 -30.20 11.26 -22.49
N ILE A 147 -30.47 10.27 -21.63
CA ILE A 147 -31.60 9.36 -21.79
C ILE A 147 -32.94 10.10 -21.69
N ASP A 148 -33.09 11.02 -20.74
CA ASP A 148 -34.30 11.83 -20.57
C ASP A 148 -34.57 12.74 -21.79
N ILE A 149 -33.53 13.39 -22.33
CA ILE A 149 -33.62 14.17 -23.56
C ILE A 149 -34.03 13.28 -24.75
N LEU A 150 -33.43 12.09 -24.88
CA LEU A 150 -33.78 11.13 -25.93
C LEU A 150 -35.26 10.75 -25.85
N MET A 151 -35.76 10.43 -24.65
CA MET A 151 -37.17 10.08 -24.43
C MET A 151 -38.11 11.25 -24.75
N SER A 152 -37.69 12.50 -24.49
CA SER A 152 -38.50 13.69 -24.80
C SER A 152 -38.63 14.00 -26.29
N ILE A 153 -37.74 13.45 -27.14
CA ILE A 153 -37.68 13.72 -28.58
C ILE A 153 -38.44 12.65 -29.39
N SER A 154 -38.62 11.43 -28.89
CA SER A 154 -39.29 10.35 -29.63
C SER A 154 -40.82 10.54 -29.71
N GLU A 155 -41.42 10.16 -30.84
CA GLU A 155 -42.87 10.16 -31.03
C GLU A 155 -43.55 8.97 -30.30
N ALA A 156 -44.82 9.13 -29.90
CA ALA A 156 -45.55 8.21 -29.01
C ALA A 156 -45.63 6.73 -29.46
N ASN A 157 -45.48 6.45 -30.76
CA ASN A 157 -45.47 5.07 -31.28
C ASN A 157 -44.08 4.41 -31.20
N GLU A 158 -42.99 5.20 -31.27
CA GLU A 158 -41.62 4.71 -31.06
C GLU A 158 -41.32 4.49 -29.57
N ILE A 159 -41.89 5.33 -28.70
CA ILE A 159 -41.79 5.18 -27.24
C ILE A 159 -42.34 3.83 -26.80
N LYS A 160 -43.41 3.32 -27.41
CA LYS A 160 -44.02 2.04 -27.04
C LYS A 160 -43.13 0.84 -27.39
N GLU A 161 -42.44 0.89 -28.52
CA GLU A 161 -41.47 -0.12 -28.96
C GLU A 161 -40.16 -0.05 -28.16
N ILE A 162 -39.72 1.16 -27.80
CA ILE A 162 -38.61 1.40 -26.87
C ILE A 162 -38.98 0.88 -25.49
N VAL A 163 -40.18 1.18 -24.95
CA VAL A 163 -40.64 0.75 -23.63
C VAL A 163 -40.85 -0.76 -23.54
N GLU A 164 -41.36 -1.43 -24.58
CA GLU A 164 -41.40 -2.90 -24.65
C GLU A 164 -39.99 -3.52 -24.71
N ARG A 165 -39.03 -2.90 -25.42
CA ARG A 165 -37.60 -3.22 -25.27
C ARG A 165 -37.04 -2.82 -23.90
N THR A 166 -37.70 -1.92 -23.17
CA THR A 166 -37.24 -1.38 -21.89
C THR A 166 -37.71 -2.24 -20.70
N VAL A 167 -38.78 -3.02 -20.82
CA VAL A 167 -39.14 -4.05 -19.81
C VAL A 167 -38.06 -5.15 -19.73
N LEU A 168 -37.34 -5.42 -20.82
CA LEU A 168 -36.08 -6.17 -20.79
C LEU A 168 -34.94 -5.40 -20.08
N PHE A 169 -34.97 -4.07 -20.07
CA PHE A 169 -34.06 -3.17 -19.33
C PHE A 169 -34.33 -3.09 -17.83
N GLU A 170 -35.43 -3.60 -17.29
CA GLU A 170 -35.57 -3.71 -15.83
C GLU A 170 -34.63 -4.80 -15.29
N GLU A 171 -34.58 -5.97 -15.95
CA GLU A 171 -33.54 -6.97 -15.71
C GLU A 171 -32.17 -6.47 -16.18
N PHE A 172 -32.08 -5.82 -17.35
CA PHE A 172 -30.79 -5.30 -17.85
C PHE A 172 -30.23 -4.17 -17.00
N GLY A 173 -31.06 -3.31 -16.42
CA GLY A 173 -30.66 -2.11 -15.69
C GLY A 173 -30.15 -2.48 -14.30
N LEU A 174 -30.86 -3.36 -13.59
CA LEU A 174 -30.39 -3.87 -12.30
C LEU A 174 -29.14 -4.74 -12.48
N THR A 175 -29.10 -5.60 -13.50
CA THR A 175 -27.92 -6.42 -13.81
C THR A 175 -26.74 -5.56 -14.28
N PHE A 176 -26.97 -4.55 -15.13
CA PHE A 176 -25.93 -3.60 -15.56
C PHE A 176 -25.42 -2.75 -14.40
N ILE A 177 -26.27 -2.29 -13.50
CA ILE A 177 -25.84 -1.56 -12.30
C ILE A 177 -25.03 -2.48 -11.38
N ILE A 178 -25.44 -3.74 -11.20
CA ILE A 178 -24.70 -4.74 -10.41
C ILE A 178 -23.35 -5.06 -11.08
N ASP A 179 -23.31 -5.25 -12.40
CA ASP A 179 -22.09 -5.50 -13.17
C ASP A 179 -21.14 -4.29 -13.11
N LEU A 180 -21.69 -3.08 -13.26
CA LEU A 180 -20.93 -1.83 -13.14
C LEU A 180 -20.38 -1.66 -11.72
N ALA A 181 -21.18 -1.94 -10.69
CA ALA A 181 -20.76 -1.85 -9.29
C ALA A 181 -19.72 -2.92 -8.92
N THR A 182 -19.85 -4.15 -9.44
CA THR A 182 -18.88 -5.23 -9.23
C THR A 182 -17.55 -4.97 -9.92
N VAL A 183 -17.49 -4.11 -10.93
CA VAL A 183 -16.22 -3.67 -11.55
C VAL A 183 -15.64 -2.42 -10.88
N LEU A 184 -16.48 -1.43 -10.55
CA LEU A 184 -16.03 -0.17 -9.94
C LEU A 184 -15.58 -0.34 -8.48
N LEU A 185 -16.25 -1.20 -7.70
CA LEU A 185 -15.92 -1.39 -6.29
C LEU A 185 -14.50 -1.97 -6.10
N PRO A 186 -14.09 -3.06 -6.79
CA PRO A 186 -12.71 -3.54 -6.74
C PRO A 186 -11.71 -2.50 -7.24
N LEU A 187 -12.05 -1.74 -8.29
CA LEU A 187 -11.16 -0.69 -8.82
C LEU A 187 -10.86 0.38 -7.77
N ILE A 188 -11.90 0.87 -7.08
CA ILE A 188 -11.76 1.85 -6.00
C ILE A 188 -10.95 1.27 -4.84
N CYS A 189 -11.23 0.03 -4.44
CA CYS A 189 -10.47 -0.66 -3.39
C CYS A 189 -8.99 -0.79 -3.75
N VAL A 190 -8.68 -1.21 -4.97
CA VAL A 190 -7.30 -1.37 -5.45
C VAL A 190 -6.59 -0.02 -5.57
N PHE A 191 -7.28 1.03 -6.00
CA PHE A 191 -6.76 2.39 -6.03
C PHE A 191 -6.40 2.91 -4.63
N ILE A 192 -7.29 2.72 -3.65
CA ILE A 192 -7.04 3.06 -2.24
C ILE A 192 -5.82 2.30 -1.70
N LEU A 193 -5.76 0.99 -1.93
CA LEU A 193 -4.64 0.14 -1.51
C LEU A 193 -3.31 0.57 -2.14
N LEU A 194 -3.32 0.99 -3.41
CA LEU A 194 -2.14 1.52 -4.08
C LEU A 194 -1.65 2.81 -3.42
N LEU A 195 -2.54 3.77 -3.17
CA LEU A 195 -2.16 5.04 -2.54
C LEU A 195 -1.53 4.79 -1.16
N TYR A 196 -2.14 3.94 -0.33
CA TYR A 196 -1.55 3.55 0.95
C TYR A 196 -0.18 2.87 0.80
N SER A 197 -0.03 2.01 -0.22
CA SER A 197 1.24 1.32 -0.50
C SER A 197 2.34 2.30 -0.92
N LEU A 198 2.02 3.30 -1.73
CA LEU A 198 2.94 4.37 -2.14
C LEU A 198 3.41 5.22 -0.96
N PHE A 199 2.48 5.68 -0.11
CA PHE A 199 2.86 6.44 1.09
C PHE A 199 3.68 5.59 2.07
N SER A 200 3.37 4.29 2.17
CA SER A 200 4.16 3.36 2.95
C SER A 200 5.58 3.26 2.41
N LEU A 201 5.78 3.12 1.08
CA LEU A 201 7.11 3.13 0.42
C LEU A 201 7.91 4.40 0.75
N CYS A 202 7.29 5.57 0.76
CA CYS A 202 7.96 6.83 1.13
C CYS A 202 8.51 6.81 2.57
N THR A 203 7.89 6.06 3.49
CA THR A 203 8.36 5.91 4.87
C THR A 203 9.29 4.71 5.08
N PHE A 204 9.51 3.88 4.06
CA PHE A 204 10.21 2.60 4.18
C PHE A 204 11.62 2.74 4.74
N ALA A 205 12.45 3.59 4.13
CA ALA A 205 13.82 3.83 4.60
C ALA A 205 13.86 4.33 6.05
N LYS A 206 12.84 5.09 6.47
CA LYS A 206 12.75 5.62 7.83
C LYS A 206 12.33 4.55 8.84
N LYS A 207 11.42 3.64 8.46
CA LYS A 207 11.04 2.48 9.26
C LYS A 207 12.24 1.54 9.48
N GLN A 208 13.07 1.30 8.46
CA GLN A 208 14.29 0.51 8.61
C GLN A 208 15.24 1.12 9.63
N VAL A 209 15.53 2.42 9.51
CA VAL A 209 16.38 3.14 10.46
C VAL A 209 15.78 3.10 11.87
N LEU A 210 14.46 3.23 11.99
CA LEU A 210 13.76 3.13 13.27
C LEU A 210 13.95 1.77 13.94
N PHE A 211 13.82 0.66 13.19
CA PHE A 211 14.05 -0.68 13.73
C PHE A 211 15.47 -0.87 14.25
N ILE A 212 16.47 -0.40 13.50
CA ILE A 212 17.87 -0.52 13.90
C ILE A 212 18.17 0.36 15.12
N LEU A 213 17.60 1.57 15.19
CA LEU A 213 17.74 2.43 16.37
C LEU A 213 17.16 1.80 17.63
N TYR A 214 16.03 1.07 17.52
CA TYR A 214 15.51 0.29 18.64
C TYR A 214 16.47 -0.80 19.10
N ASP A 215 17.11 -1.50 18.17
CA ASP A 215 18.10 -2.53 18.52
C ASP A 215 19.34 -1.93 19.17
N VAL A 216 19.83 -0.80 18.66
CA VAL A 216 20.93 -0.03 19.26
C VAL A 216 20.57 0.39 20.68
N LYS A 217 19.37 0.97 20.88
CA LYS A 217 18.89 1.38 22.20
C LYS A 217 18.83 0.18 23.16
N TYR A 218 18.32 -0.95 22.68
CA TYR A 218 18.21 -2.18 23.48
C TYR A 218 19.58 -2.72 23.91
N GLN A 219 20.55 -2.77 22.99
CA GLN A 219 21.91 -3.21 23.32
C GLN A 219 22.61 -2.27 24.30
N LEU A 220 22.42 -0.95 24.18
CA LEU A 220 22.97 0.02 25.12
C LEU A 220 22.38 -0.17 26.54
N MET A 221 21.08 -0.42 26.67
CA MET A 221 20.46 -0.71 27.97
C MET A 221 21.02 -1.98 28.61
N ILE A 222 21.21 -3.05 27.83
CA ILE A 222 21.81 -4.29 28.34
C ILE A 222 23.25 -4.02 28.82
N ALA A 223 24.00 -3.21 28.09
CA ALA A 223 25.37 -2.87 28.46
C ALA A 223 25.44 -2.04 29.75
N GLU A 224 24.53 -1.07 29.94
CA GLU A 224 24.41 -0.31 31.20
C GLU A 224 24.02 -1.23 32.36
N GLN A 225 23.00 -2.07 32.18
CA GLN A 225 22.55 -2.99 33.23
C GLN A 225 23.68 -3.92 33.71
N LYS A 226 24.44 -4.51 32.78
CA LYS A 226 25.59 -5.37 33.13
C LYS A 226 26.69 -4.61 33.87
N ARG A 227 26.88 -3.33 33.55
CA ARG A 227 27.87 -2.49 34.21
C ARG A 227 27.45 -2.21 35.65
N ASP A 228 26.17 -1.92 35.87
CA ASP A 228 25.61 -1.68 37.19
C ASP A 228 25.67 -2.94 38.07
N GLU A 229 25.30 -4.11 37.53
CA GLU A 229 25.43 -5.41 38.20
C GLU A 229 26.89 -5.69 38.60
N SER A 230 27.86 -5.46 37.71
CA SER A 230 29.28 -5.65 38.02
C SER A 230 29.84 -4.65 39.03
N ALA A 231 29.22 -3.47 39.15
CA ALA A 231 29.60 -2.46 40.13
C ALA A 231 29.05 -2.79 41.52
N GLU A 232 27.86 -3.38 41.61
CA GLU A 232 27.28 -3.89 42.86
C GLU A 232 28.04 -5.10 43.41
N GLU A 233 28.53 -6.01 42.55
CA GLU A 233 29.34 -7.16 42.96
C GLU A 233 30.75 -6.79 43.46
N ALA A 234 31.23 -5.58 43.14
CA ALA A 234 32.55 -5.09 43.51
C ALA A 234 32.60 -4.29 44.83
N VAL A 235 31.43 -4.06 45.46
CA VAL A 235 31.24 -3.34 46.73
C VAL A 235 30.98 -4.31 47.87
#